data_AF-A0A1I7FM73-F1
#
_entry.id   AF-A0A1I7FM73-F1
#
_cell.length_a   1.000
_cell.length_b   1.000
_cell.length_c   1.000
_cell.angle_alpha   90.00
_cell.angle_beta   90.00
_cell.angle_gamma   90.00
#
_symmetry.space_group_name_H-M   'P 1'
#
loop_
_entity.id
_entity.type
_entity.pdbx_description
1 polymer ?
#
loop_
_entity_poly.entity_id
_entity_poly.type
_entity_poly.pdbx_seq_one_letter_code
_entity_poly.pdbx_strand_id
1 'polypeptide(L)'
;MKKLRSNLRKEEIAMSKGYMRWYRVIEDEVRLFINESGKSDNNTCLNKLYYRDSRAELCINDYEYAKNFYEKHKHLTPKLFVKPDAASLYCEYEVLEWGLNENGIEIKLA
;
A
#
# COMPACT_ATOMS: atom_id res chain seq x y z
N MET A 1 14.57 3.25 2.55
CA MET A 1 13.72 2.15 2.04
C MET A 1 14.41 0.81 2.13
N LYS A 2 14.26 0.14 3.29
CA LYS A 2 14.70 -1.22 3.53
C LYS A 2 13.68 -2.20 2.95
N LYS A 3 14.12 -2.95 1.94
CA LYS A 3 13.36 -4.06 1.35
C LYS A 3 13.55 -5.31 2.21
N LEU A 4 12.44 -5.88 2.69
CA LEU A 4 12.46 -7.10 3.50
C LEU A 4 12.47 -8.35 2.62
N ARG A 5 11.60 -8.37 1.61
CA ARG A 5 11.40 -9.52 0.71
C ARG A 5 11.15 -9.06 -0.72
N SER A 6 11.42 -9.93 -1.69
CA SER A 6 11.22 -9.66 -3.12
C SER A 6 10.67 -10.88 -3.84
N ASN A 7 10.25 -10.70 -5.09
CA ASN A 7 9.69 -11.74 -5.95
C ASN A 7 8.44 -12.43 -5.37
N LEU A 8 7.61 -11.65 -4.67
CA LEU A 8 6.42 -12.15 -4.02
C LEU A 8 5.24 -12.15 -4.99
N ARG A 9 4.63 -13.33 -5.17
CA ARG A 9 3.39 -13.46 -5.92
C ARG A 9 2.22 -13.00 -5.06
N LYS A 10 1.20 -12.49 -5.76
CA LYS A 10 -0.03 -12.02 -5.14
C LYS A 10 -0.68 -13.10 -4.27
N GLU A 11 -0.70 -14.35 -4.74
CA GLU A 11 -1.34 -15.46 -4.03
C GLU A 11 -0.68 -15.72 -2.67
N GLU A 12 0.63 -15.47 -2.56
CA GLU A 12 1.42 -15.69 -1.35
C GLU A 12 1.15 -14.59 -0.31
N ILE A 13 1.12 -13.33 -0.75
CA ILE A 13 0.98 -12.18 0.15
C ILE A 13 -0.47 -11.82 0.44
N ALA A 14 -1.38 -12.14 -0.47
CA ALA A 14 -2.78 -11.79 -0.34
C ALA A 14 -3.66 -12.98 0.00
N MET A 15 -3.20 -14.24 -0.10
CA MET A 15 -4.05 -15.43 0.09
C MET A 15 -5.35 -15.37 -0.74
N SER A 16 -5.29 -14.83 -1.96
CA SER A 16 -6.42 -14.77 -2.92
C SER A 16 -5.96 -15.20 -4.30
N LYS A 17 -6.81 -15.97 -5.01
CA LYS A 17 -6.62 -16.33 -6.42
C LYS A 17 -7.39 -15.42 -7.39
N GLY A 18 -8.27 -14.53 -6.89
CA GLY A 18 -9.21 -13.75 -7.70
C GLY A 18 -8.97 -12.24 -7.67
N TYR A 19 -9.99 -11.44 -8.01
CA TYR A 19 -9.94 -9.98 -7.86
C TYR A 19 -9.58 -9.59 -6.43
N MET A 20 -8.80 -8.52 -6.29
CA MET A 20 -8.22 -8.14 -5.01
C MET A 20 -8.19 -6.62 -4.93
N ARG A 21 -8.71 -6.10 -3.80
CA ARG A 21 -8.62 -4.68 -3.47
C ARG A 21 -7.16 -4.30 -3.24
N TRP A 22 -6.89 -3.01 -3.21
CA TRP A 22 -5.57 -2.43 -2.86
C TRP A 22 -5.13 -2.72 -1.41
N TYR A 23 -5.96 -3.39 -0.61
CA TYR A 23 -5.62 -3.85 0.73
C TYR A 23 -6.23 -5.22 1.04
N ARG A 24 -5.74 -5.86 2.11
CA ARG A 24 -6.37 -7.00 2.76
C ARG A 24 -6.06 -7.00 4.25
N VAL A 25 -7.06 -7.35 5.06
CA VAL A 25 -6.87 -7.61 6.50
C VAL A 25 -6.74 -9.10 6.69
N ILE A 26 -5.69 -9.53 7.39
CA ILE A 26 -5.43 -10.94 7.74
C ILE A 26 -4.96 -10.94 9.19
N GLU A 27 -5.75 -11.56 10.07
CA GLU A 27 -5.48 -11.56 11.52
C GLU A 27 -5.30 -10.11 12.01
N ASP A 28 -4.15 -9.81 12.64
CA ASP A 28 -3.81 -8.48 13.18
C ASP A 28 -3.01 -7.60 12.19
N GLU A 29 -2.94 -8.01 10.92
CA GLU A 29 -2.23 -7.29 9.87
C GLU A 29 -3.17 -6.61 8.88
N VAL A 30 -2.80 -5.40 8.47
CA VAL A 30 -3.35 -4.72 7.30
C VAL A 30 -2.29 -4.68 6.21
N ARG A 31 -2.48 -5.51 5.19
CA ARG A 31 -1.60 -5.63 4.04
C ARG A 31 -2.05 -4.64 2.96
N LEU A 32 -1.15 -3.78 2.55
CA LEU A 32 -1.36 -2.70 1.60
C LEU A 32 -0.58 -3.01 0.32
N PHE A 33 -1.25 -2.88 -0.82
CA PHE A 33 -0.72 -3.30 -2.11
C PHE A 33 -0.68 -2.11 -3.06
N ILE A 34 0.53 -1.69 -3.39
CA ILE A 34 0.80 -0.58 -4.30
C ILE A 34 1.24 -1.12 -5.65
N ASN A 35 0.61 -0.60 -6.71
CA ASN A 35 1.17 -0.58 -8.04
C ASN A 35 1.61 0.86 -8.34
N GLU A 36 2.90 1.09 -8.57
CA GLU A 36 3.45 2.44 -8.80
C GLU A 36 2.94 3.05 -10.11
N SER A 37 2.76 2.22 -11.15
CA SER A 37 2.13 2.64 -12.41
C SER A 37 0.61 2.65 -12.36
N GLY A 38 0.00 2.36 -11.21
CA GLY A 38 -1.44 2.38 -11.01
C GLY A 38 -2.00 3.79 -11.15
N LYS A 39 -2.92 3.98 -12.10
CA LYS A 39 -3.60 5.25 -12.33
C LYS A 39 -5.10 5.13 -12.09
N SER A 40 -5.71 6.22 -11.64
CA SER A 40 -7.16 6.36 -11.55
C SER A 40 -7.76 6.56 -12.94
N ASP A 41 -9.10 6.53 -13.02
CA ASP A 41 -9.85 6.79 -14.25
C ASP A 41 -9.55 8.19 -14.84
N ASN A 42 -9.13 9.14 -13.99
CA ASN A 42 -8.71 10.48 -14.39
C ASN A 42 -7.20 10.57 -14.72
N ASN A 43 -6.52 9.43 -14.92
CA ASN A 43 -5.10 9.32 -15.27
C ASN A 43 -4.13 9.88 -14.20
N THR A 44 -4.59 10.05 -12.96
CA THR A 44 -3.76 10.46 -11.82
C THR A 44 -3.16 9.24 -11.13
N CYS A 45 -1.90 9.30 -10.68
CA CYS A 45 -1.30 8.22 -9.90
C CYS A 45 -2.13 7.94 -8.63
N LEU A 46 -2.57 6.68 -8.47
CA LEU A 46 -3.32 6.24 -7.28
C LEU A 46 -2.44 6.20 -6.03
N ASN A 47 -1.15 5.95 -6.22
CA ASN A 47 -0.20 5.84 -5.13
C ASN A 47 1.12 6.50 -5.55
N LYS A 48 1.83 7.08 -4.60
CA LYS A 48 3.14 7.69 -4.83
C LYS A 48 4.16 7.09 -3.88
N LEU A 49 5.33 6.74 -4.41
CA LEU A 49 6.46 6.28 -3.63
C LEU A 49 7.56 7.33 -3.71
N TYR A 50 7.85 7.98 -2.58
CA TYR A 50 8.86 9.02 -2.47
C TYR A 50 10.18 8.40 -2.00
N TYR A 51 10.96 7.89 -2.96
CA TYR A 51 12.22 7.17 -2.71
C TYR A 51 13.21 7.94 -1.83
N ARG A 52 13.34 9.25 -2.02
CA ARG A 52 14.27 10.11 -1.25
C ARG A 52 13.84 10.26 0.21
N ASP A 53 12.54 10.35 0.44
CA ASP A 53 11.97 10.62 1.76
C ASP A 53 11.62 9.34 2.53
N SER A 54 11.86 8.16 1.93
CA SER A 54 11.44 6.85 2.46
C SER A 54 9.98 6.85 2.92
N ARG A 55 9.07 7.40 2.10
CA ARG A 55 7.63 7.40 2.40
C ARG A 55 6.80 6.98 1.19
N ALA A 56 5.61 6.45 1.46
CA ALA A 56 4.58 6.17 0.46
C ALA A 56 3.30 6.93 0.81
N GLU A 57 2.58 7.37 -0.22
CA GLU A 57 1.28 8.01 -0.09
C GLU A 57 0.25 7.20 -0.89
N LEU A 58 -0.81 6.77 -0.23
CA LEU A 58 -1.92 6.08 -0.85
C LEU A 58 -3.08 7.07 -1.05
N CYS A 59 -3.35 7.40 -2.30
CA CYS A 59 -4.43 8.30 -2.72
C CYS A 59 -5.61 7.46 -3.21
N ILE A 60 -6.30 6.79 -2.28
CA ILE A 60 -7.41 5.90 -2.64
C ILE A 60 -8.70 6.69 -2.76
N ASN A 61 -9.25 6.77 -3.97
CA ASN A 61 -10.50 7.46 -4.31
C ASN A 61 -10.50 8.95 -3.90
N ASP A 62 -10.68 9.24 -2.62
CA ASP A 62 -10.73 10.56 -2.02
C ASP A 62 -10.22 10.53 -0.55
N TYR A 63 -10.01 11.71 0.02
CA TYR A 63 -9.51 11.85 1.39
C TYR A 63 -10.47 11.25 2.44
N GLU A 64 -11.79 11.38 2.25
CA GLU A 64 -12.77 10.89 3.21
C GLU A 64 -12.75 9.35 3.27
N TYR A 65 -12.64 8.69 2.13
CA TYR A 65 -12.44 7.26 2.01
C TYR A 65 -11.14 6.82 2.70
N ALA A 66 -10.03 7.51 2.41
CA ALA A 66 -8.73 7.23 3.03
C ALA A 66 -8.78 7.37 4.56
N LYS A 67 -9.42 8.43 5.06
CA LYS A 67 -9.62 8.69 6.49
C LYS A 67 -10.46 7.60 7.14
N ASN A 68 -11.61 7.26 6.57
CA ASN A 68 -12.49 6.21 7.08
C ASN A 68 -11.80 4.85 7.10
N PHE A 69 -11.00 4.55 6.08
CA PHE A 69 -10.19 3.35 6.04
C PHE A 69 -9.16 3.32 7.17
N TYR A 70 -8.39 4.40 7.34
CA TYR A 70 -7.36 4.48 8.37
C TYR A 70 -7.98 4.36 9.77
N GLU A 71 -9.00 5.14 10.09
CA GLU A 71 -9.66 5.09 11.40
C GLU A 71 -10.16 3.69 11.76
N LYS A 72 -10.66 2.95 10.77
CA LYS A 72 -11.12 1.57 10.96
C LYS A 72 -9.98 0.58 11.22
N HIS A 73 -8.79 0.80 10.67
CA HIS A 73 -7.71 -0.21 10.66
C HIS A 73 -6.44 0.24 11.38
N LYS A 74 -6.36 1.47 11.92
CA LYS A 74 -5.15 2.06 12.54
C LYS A 74 -4.55 1.26 13.69
N HIS A 75 -5.32 0.35 14.28
CA HIS A 75 -4.89 -0.54 15.36
C HIS A 75 -4.16 -1.80 14.85
N LEU A 76 -4.23 -2.09 13.54
CA LEU A 76 -3.59 -3.24 12.91
C LEU A 76 -2.14 -2.92 12.52
N THR A 77 -1.33 -3.97 12.40
CA THR A 77 0.07 -3.86 11.95
C THR A 77 0.12 -3.67 10.43
N PRO A 78 0.64 -2.54 9.92
CA PRO A 78 0.73 -2.31 8.48
C PRO A 78 1.84 -3.15 7.84
N LYS A 79 1.54 -3.73 6.68
CA LYS A 79 2.51 -4.37 5.78
C LYS A 79 2.40 -3.74 4.41
N LEU A 80 3.52 -3.28 3.85
CA LEU A 80 3.53 -2.65 2.53
C LEU A 80 4.17 -3.53 1.47
N PHE A 81 3.40 -3.82 0.42
CA PHE A 81 3.83 -4.56 -0.75
C PHE A 81 3.74 -3.67 -1.98
N VAL A 82 4.86 -3.45 -2.67
CA VAL A 82 4.94 -2.57 -3.83
C VAL A 82 5.41 -3.34 -5.05
N LYS A 83 4.81 -3.06 -6.20
CA LYS A 83 5.31 -3.45 -7.52
C LYS A 83 5.34 -2.26 -8.48
N PRO A 84 6.29 -2.23 -9.43
CA PRO A 84 6.39 -1.13 -10.38
C PRO A 84 5.24 -1.13 -11.40
N ASP A 85 4.80 -2.31 -11.84
CA ASP A 85 3.74 -2.46 -12.84
C ASP A 85 2.86 -3.70 -12.66
N ALA A 86 1.85 -3.84 -13.52
CA ALA A 86 0.88 -4.92 -13.45
C ALA A 86 1.51 -6.32 -13.63
N ALA A 87 2.56 -6.44 -14.45
CA ALA A 87 3.23 -7.70 -14.79
C ALA A 87 4.30 -8.11 -13.75
N SER A 88 4.72 -7.17 -12.91
CA SER A 88 5.77 -7.39 -11.92
C SER A 88 5.31 -8.09 -10.65
N LEU A 89 6.26 -8.74 -9.98
CA LEU A 89 6.10 -9.30 -8.64
C LEU A 89 6.25 -8.21 -7.57
N TYR A 90 5.71 -8.47 -6.37
CA TYR A 90 5.79 -7.54 -5.27
C TYR A 90 7.11 -7.63 -4.51
N CYS A 91 7.53 -6.49 -3.96
CA CYS A 91 8.54 -6.37 -2.91
C CYS A 91 7.85 -5.91 -1.62
N GLU A 92 8.25 -6.49 -0.49
CA GLU A 92 7.81 -6.05 0.84
C GLU A 92 8.83 -5.03 1.40
N TYR A 93 8.31 -3.93 1.95
CA TYR A 93 9.13 -2.89 2.58
C TYR A 93 8.82 -2.80 4.07
N GLU A 94 9.84 -2.50 4.86
CA GLU A 94 9.71 -2.30 6.31
C GLU A 94 8.94 -1.00 6.59
N VAL A 95 7.78 -1.13 7.22
CA VAL A 95 6.95 -0.01 7.65
C VAL A 95 7.33 0.37 9.08
N LEU A 96 7.66 1.64 9.28
CA LEU A 96 7.94 2.21 10.61
C LEU A 96 6.68 2.77 11.25
N GLU A 97 5.89 3.51 10.47
CA GLU A 97 4.71 4.22 10.94
C GLU A 97 3.76 4.41 9.76
N TRP A 98 2.48 4.51 10.04
CA TRP A 98 1.49 4.93 9.05
C TRP A 98 0.44 5.81 9.71
N GLY A 99 -0.13 6.72 8.92
CA GLY A 99 -1.02 7.77 9.41
C GLY A 99 -1.82 8.42 8.29
N LEU A 100 -2.37 9.59 8.59
CA LEU A 100 -3.03 10.44 7.62
C LEU A 100 -2.25 11.73 7.41
N ASN A 101 -2.20 12.21 6.17
CA ASN A 101 -1.74 13.55 5.81
C ASN A 101 -2.86 14.28 5.05
N GLU A 102 -2.58 15.47 4.51
CA GLU A 102 -3.56 16.27 3.77
C GLU A 102 -4.09 15.60 2.48
N ASN A 103 -3.38 14.60 1.95
CA ASN A 103 -3.70 13.91 0.70
C ASN A 103 -4.35 12.53 0.89
N GLY A 104 -4.21 11.90 2.06
CA GLY A 104 -4.69 10.54 2.31
C GLY A 104 -3.84 9.79 3.33
N ILE A 105 -3.57 8.51 3.06
CA ILE A 105 -2.77 7.67 3.96
C ILE A 105 -1.29 7.86 3.64
N GLU A 106 -0.50 8.17 4.66
CA GLU A 106 0.95 8.23 4.58
C GLU A 106 1.57 7.02 5.30
N ILE A 107 2.62 6.46 4.71
CA ILE A 107 3.38 5.33 5.25
C ILE A 107 4.85 5.73 5.29
N LYS A 108 5.45 5.75 6.47
CA LYS A 108 6.90 5.94 6.66
C LYS A 108 7.58 4.59 6.60
N LEU A 109 8.66 4.52 5.83
CA LEU A 109 9.44 3.31 5.58
C LEU A 109 10.85 3.50 6.15
N ALA A 110 11.44 2.40 6.62
CA ALA A 110 12.84 2.37 7.04
C ALA A 110 13.79 2.57 5.85
#